data_AF-A0A1D6QMJ8-F1
#
_entry.id   AF-A0A1D6QMJ8-F1
#
_cell.length_a   1.000
_cell.length_b   1.000
_cell.length_c   1.000
_cell.angle_alpha   90.00
_cell.angle_beta   90.00
_cell.angle_gamma   90.00
#
_symmetry.space_group_name_H-M   'P 1'
#
loop_
_entity.id
_entity.type
_entity.pdbx_description
1 polymer ?
#
loop_
_entity_poly.entity_id
_entity_poly.type
_entity_poly.pdbx_seq_one_letter_code
_entity_poly.pdbx_strand_id
1 'polypeptide(L)' 'MHAWHMSIFVQTLTVAVCYQKCVKRVENDDTGHKHCTGQYFDYWSCIDKCVASKLFKKLK' A
#
# COMPACT_ATOMS: atom_id res chain seq x y z
N MET A 1 22.50 6.33 8.74
CA MET A 1 21.09 6.76 8.64
C MET A 1 20.46 6.61 7.24
N HIS A 2 21.17 6.07 6.23
CA HIS A 2 20.62 5.90 4.86
C HIS A 2 19.91 4.56 4.58
N ALA A 3 20.01 3.56 5.45
CA ALA A 3 19.39 2.24 5.25
C ALA A 3 17.85 2.23 5.42
N TRP A 4 17.30 3.10 6.29
CA TRP A 4 15.85 3.18 6.54
C TRP A 4 15.07 3.85 5.41
N HIS A 5 15.65 4.88 4.78
CA HIS A 5 14.98 5.59 3.69
C HIS A 5 14.89 4.74 2.41
N MET A 6 15.91 3.93 2.13
CA MET A 6 15.87 2.91 1.07
C MET A 6 14.82 1.82 1.36
N SER A 7 14.68 1.42 2.62
CA SER A 7 13.68 0.41 3.03
C SER A 7 12.23 0.89 2.85
N ILE A 8 11.91 2.16 3.11
CA ILE A 8 10.55 2.71 2.98
C ILE A 8 10.11 2.82 1.51
N PHE A 9 11.01 3.23 0.61
CA PHE A 9 10.72 3.32 -0.82
C PHE A 9 10.52 1.93 -1.45
N VAL A 10 11.36 0.96 -1.09
CA VAL A 10 11.24 -0.44 -1.55
C VAL A 10 9.97 -1.10 -1.01
N GLN A 11 9.58 -0.79 0.24
CA GLN A 11 8.37 -1.34 0.85
C GLN A 11 7.10 -0.88 0.09
N THR A 12 7.03 0.41 -0.27
CA THR A 12 5.85 0.99 -0.97
C THR A 12 5.64 0.34 -2.33
N LEU A 13 6.70 0.13 -3.10
CA LEU A 13 6.62 -0.51 -4.41
C LEU A 13 6.13 -1.97 -4.30
N THR A 14 6.62 -2.69 -3.30
CA THR A 14 6.28 -4.12 -3.10
C THR A 14 4.80 -4.31 -2.76
N VAL A 15 4.26 -3.52 -1.82
CA VAL A 15 2.84 -3.65 -1.42
C VAL A 15 1.89 -3.20 -2.53
N ALA A 16 2.28 -2.21 -3.35
CA ALA A 16 1.51 -1.78 -4.50
C ALA A 16 1.37 -2.90 -5.55
N VAL A 17 2.47 -3.63 -5.83
CA VAL A 17 2.45 -4.78 -6.74
C VAL A 17 1.56 -5.90 -6.21
N CYS A 18 1.61 -6.19 -4.90
CA CYS A 18 0.75 -7.18 -4.27
C CYS A 18 -0.74 -6.82 -4.37
N TYR A 19 -1.08 -5.55 -4.12
CA TYR A 19 -2.45 -5.06 -4.30
C TYR A 19 -2.91 -5.19 -5.77
N GLN A 20 -2.09 -4.78 -6.73
CA GLN A 20 -2.42 -4.91 -8.16
C GLN A 20 -2.61 -6.37 -8.62
N LYS A 21 -1.78 -7.30 -8.11
CA LYS A 21 -1.98 -8.74 -8.35
C LYS A 21 -3.30 -9.23 -7.77
N CYS A 22 -3.68 -8.72 -6.59
CA CYS A 22 -4.97 -9.05 -5.99
C CYS A 22 -6.14 -8.53 -6.84
N VAL A 23 -6.06 -7.29 -7.33
CA VAL A 23 -7.11 -6.70 -8.19
C VAL A 23 -7.37 -7.57 -9.41
N LYS A 24 -6.32 -7.99 -10.13
CA LYS A 24 -6.45 -8.90 -11.29
C LYS A 24 -7.06 -10.25 -10.93
N ARG A 25 -6.81 -10.76 -9.72
CA ARG A 25 -7.39 -12.03 -9.23
C ARG A 25 -8.91 -11.92 -8.99
N VAL A 26 -9.39 -10.75 -8.59
CA VAL A 26 -10.81 -10.52 -8.28
C VAL A 26 -11.61 -9.95 -9.46
N GLU A 27 -10.95 -9.52 -10.53
CA GLU A 27 -11.55 -8.87 -11.70
C GLU A 27 -12.69 -9.68 -12.36
N ASN A 28 -12.57 -11.01 -12.39
CA ASN A 28 -13.58 -11.91 -12.97
C ASN A 28 -14.32 -12.72 -11.89
N ASP A 29 -14.51 -12.14 -10.70
CA ASP A 29 -15.26 -12.80 -9.63
C ASP A 29 -16.73 -12.41 -9.62
N ASP A 30 -17.57 -13.25 -10.24
CA ASP A 30 -19.02 -13.02 -10.31
C ASP A 30 -19.76 -13.33 -8.99
N THR A 31 -19.08 -14.00 -8.05
CA THR A 31 -19.66 -14.38 -6.75
C THR A 31 -19.64 -13.25 -5.72
N GLY A 32 -18.77 -12.26 -5.92
CA GLY A 32 -18.51 -11.21 -4.95
C GLY A 32 -17.86 -11.69 -3.64
N HIS A 33 -17.35 -12.92 -3.57
CA HIS A 33 -16.74 -13.47 -2.35
C HIS A 33 -15.23 -13.18 -2.24
N LYS A 34 -14.57 -12.84 -3.35
CA LYS A 34 -13.14 -12.52 -3.36
C LYS A 34 -12.95 -11.03 -3.13
N HIS A 35 -12.08 -10.71 -2.18
CA HIS A 35 -11.73 -9.32 -1.88
C HIS A 35 -10.22 -9.12 -1.77
N CYS A 36 -9.82 -7.86 -1.84
CA CYS A 36 -8.45 -7.40 -1.64
C CYS A 36 -8.28 -6.57 -0.37
N THR A 37 -9.24 -6.64 0.57
CA THR A 37 -9.29 -5.79 1.76
C THR A 37 -8.00 -5.83 2.58
N GLY A 38 -7.42 -7.02 2.79
CA GLY A 38 -6.13 -7.14 3.47
C GLY A 38 -5.00 -6.42 2.72
N GLN A 39 -4.84 -6.71 1.43
CA GLN A 39 -3.80 -6.08 0.60
C GLN A 39 -4.01 -4.57 0.43
N TYR A 40 -5.26 -4.11 0.42
CA TYR A 40 -5.63 -2.71 0.39
C TYR A 40 -5.18 -2.00 1.67
N PHE A 41 -5.42 -2.60 2.84
CA PHE A 41 -4.94 -2.05 4.11
C PHE A 41 -3.41 -2.05 4.21
N ASP A 42 -2.73 -3.09 3.71
CA ASP A 42 -1.27 -3.12 3.68
C ASP A 42 -0.69 -2.01 2.77
N TYR A 43 -1.30 -1.80 1.60
CA TYR A 43 -0.93 -0.73 0.68
C TYR A 43 -1.12 0.65 1.31
N TRP A 44 -2.30 0.94 1.87
CA TRP A 44 -2.59 2.21 2.53
C TRP A 44 -1.72 2.45 3.76
N SER A 45 -1.54 1.44 4.62
CA SER A 45 -0.66 1.53 5.78
C SER A 45 0.77 1.94 5.39
N CYS A 46 1.26 1.42 4.27
CA CYS A 46 2.58 1.79 3.75
C CYS A 46 2.63 3.25 3.27
N ILE A 47 1.59 3.72 2.57
CA ILE A 47 1.48 5.12 2.15
C ILE A 47 1.43 6.04 3.37
N ASP A 48 0.56 5.74 4.33
CA ASP A 48 0.38 6.56 5.53
C ASP A 48 1.68 6.69 6.32
N LYS A 49 2.42 5.60 6.52
CA LYS A 49 3.74 5.63 7.17
C LYS A 49 4.72 6.56 6.45
N CYS A 50 4.67 6.62 5.12
CA CYS A 50 5.55 7.47 4.31
C CYS A 50 5.11 8.94 4.31
N VAL A 51 3.80 9.18 4.22
CA VAL A 51 3.22 10.51 3.99
C VAL A 51 2.95 11.25 5.30
N ALA A 52 2.57 10.59 6.38
CA ALA A 52 2.17 11.22 7.65
C ALA A 52 3.19 12.26 8.13
N SER A 53 4.46 11.89 8.25
CA SER A 53 5.54 12.78 8.72
C SER A 53 5.80 14.00 7.83
N LYS A 54 5.38 13.96 6.56
CA LYS A 54 5.53 15.07 5.60
C LYS A 54 4.27 15.93 5.56
N LEU A 55 3.11 15.28 5.63
CA LEU A 55 1.81 15.91 5.55
C LEU A 55 1.51 16.73 6.80
N PHE A 56 1.74 16.18 8.00
CA PHE A 56 1.50 16.89 9.26
C PHE A 56 2.46 18.07 9.49
N LYS A 57 3.58 18.18 8.75
CA LYS A 57 4.41 19.39 8.76
C LYS A 57 3.81 20.55 7.97
N LYS A 58 2.89 20.25 7.04
CA LYS A 58 2.25 21.23 6.16
C LYS A 58 0.85 21.62 6.63
N LEU A 59 0.22 20.76 7.42
CA LEU A 59 -1.06 21.02 8.04
C LEU A 59 -0.81 21.80 9.34
N LYS A 60 -1.41 22.98 9.46
CA LYS A 60 -1.33 23.89 10.60
C LYS A 60 -2.26 23.45 11.73
#